data_AF-A0A0T6B0A0-F1
#
_entry.id   AF-A0A0T6B0A0-F1
#
_cell.length_a   1.000
_cell.length_b   1.000
_cell.length_c   1.000
_cell.angle_alpha   90.00
_cell.angle_beta   90.00
_cell.angle_gamma   90.00
#
_symmetry.space_group_name_H-M   'P 1'
#
loop_
_entity.id
_entity.type
_entity.pdbx_description
1 polymer ?
#
loop_
_entity_poly.entity_id
_entity_poly.type
_entity_poly.pdbx_seq_one_letter_code
_entity_poly.pdbx_strand_id
1 'polypeptide(L)'
;PDIIDPAILRPGRLDQLIYIPLPDEKSREAIFRASLRKSPVARDVDMGYIAKVTHGFSGADLTEICQRACKLAIRQSIESEIRREKERASNPSAAMDLDEDDPVPEITKAHFEEAMRFARRSVSDNDIRKYEMFAQTLQQSRGFGTNFRFPNASGSSAAPGGTGGDQGNFHDDPEDDLYS
;
A
#
# COMPACT_ATOMS: atom_id res chain seq x y z
N PRO A 1 17.16 -1.17 9.12
CA PRO A 1 17.35 -0.47 7.81
C PRO A 1 18.75 0.16 7.66
N ASP A 2 19.66 -0.25 8.53
CA ASP A 2 20.94 0.35 8.89
C ASP A 2 22.13 -0.52 8.44
N ILE A 3 21.82 -1.65 7.79
CA ILE A 3 22.76 -2.69 7.37
C ILE A 3 22.81 -2.82 5.83
N ILE A 4 22.16 -1.91 5.09
CA ILE A 4 22.21 -1.92 3.62
C ILE A 4 23.53 -1.29 3.18
N ASP A 5 24.32 -2.04 2.40
CA ASP A 5 25.59 -1.57 1.85
C ASP A 5 25.34 -0.42 0.83
N PRO A 6 25.89 0.79 1.06
CA PRO A 6 25.79 1.91 0.13
C PRO A 6 26.29 1.58 -1.29
N ALA A 7 27.18 0.60 -1.45
CA ALA A 7 27.67 0.17 -2.76
C ALA A 7 26.56 -0.39 -3.66
N ILE A 8 25.46 -0.89 -3.09
CA ILE A 8 24.32 -1.41 -3.87
C ILE A 8 23.48 -0.26 -4.48
N LEU A 9 23.54 0.94 -3.93
CA LEU A 9 22.77 2.12 -4.37
C LEU A 9 23.49 2.98 -5.41
N ARG A 10 24.67 2.55 -5.90
CA ARG A 10 25.41 3.25 -6.96
C ARG A 10 24.68 3.10 -8.31
N PRO A 11 24.69 4.12 -9.18
CA PRO A 11 24.11 4.02 -10.53
C PRO A 11 24.56 2.76 -11.27
N GLY A 12 23.60 2.03 -11.87
CA GLY A 12 23.84 0.75 -12.55
C GLY A 12 23.59 -0.50 -11.70
N ARG A 13 22.98 -0.36 -10.51
CA ARG A 13 22.58 -1.45 -9.60
C ARG A 13 21.12 -1.25 -9.14
N LEU A 14 20.88 -1.00 -7.84
CA LEU A 14 19.57 -0.58 -7.35
C LEU A 14 19.48 0.95 -7.51
N ASP A 15 18.85 1.38 -8.60
CA ASP A 15 18.79 2.80 -8.95
C ASP A 15 17.93 3.64 -7.98
N GLN A 16 16.95 3.02 -7.31
CA GLN A 16 16.02 3.73 -6.43
C GLN A 16 15.75 2.99 -5.12
N LEU A 17 16.05 3.66 -4.01
CA LEU A 17 15.49 3.30 -2.71
C LEU A 17 14.14 4.00 -2.52
N ILE A 18 13.09 3.23 -2.25
CA ILE A 18 11.72 3.71 -2.05
C ILE A 18 11.27 3.31 -0.64
N TYR A 19 10.82 4.27 0.15
CA TYR A 19 10.25 4.03 1.47
C TYR A 19 8.74 3.74 1.36
N ILE A 20 8.29 2.64 1.98
CA ILE A 20 6.88 2.26 2.08
C ILE A 20 6.45 2.45 3.54
N PRO A 21 5.67 3.50 3.85
CA PRO A 21 5.22 3.75 5.21
C PRO A 21 4.09 2.82 5.65
N LEU A 22 3.72 2.89 6.93
CA LEU A 22 2.46 2.30 7.40
C LEU A 22 1.25 2.98 6.74
N PRO A 23 0.14 2.23 6.56
CA PRO A 23 -1.04 2.78 5.89
C PRO A 23 -1.72 3.87 6.72
N ASP A 24 -2.05 4.99 6.06
CA ASP A 24 -2.93 6.03 6.60
C ASP A 24 -4.38 5.53 6.70
N GLU A 25 -5.27 6.31 7.33
CA GLU A 25 -6.67 5.89 7.53
C GLU A 25 -7.37 5.49 6.22
N LYS A 26 -7.18 6.27 5.15
CA LYS A 26 -7.75 5.97 3.83
C LYS A 26 -7.15 4.71 3.23
N SER A 27 -5.84 4.50 3.34
CA SER A 27 -5.19 3.28 2.87
C SER A 27 -5.64 2.07 3.68
N ARG A 28 -5.88 2.19 4.99
CA ARG A 28 -6.43 1.10 5.80
C ARG A 28 -7.82 0.71 5.33
N GLU A 29 -8.69 1.68 5.07
CA GLU A 29 -10.00 1.42 4.48
C GLU A 29 -9.89 0.75 3.11
N ALA A 30 -8.98 1.22 2.26
CA ALA A 30 -8.71 0.61 0.96
C ALA A 30 -8.20 -0.84 1.08
N ILE A 31 -7.35 -1.13 2.07
CA ILE A 31 -6.87 -2.49 2.36
C ILE A 31 -8.03 -3.38 2.79
N PHE A 32 -8.91 -2.93 3.69
CA PHE A 32 -10.11 -3.69 4.07
C PHE A 32 -10.99 -4.01 2.86
N ARG A 33 -11.30 -2.99 2.04
CA ARG A 33 -12.09 -3.16 0.81
C ARG A 33 -11.40 -4.08 -0.19
N ALA A 34 -10.08 -4.01 -0.32
CA ALA A 34 -9.32 -4.86 -1.24
C ALA A 34 -9.29 -6.33 -0.78
N SER A 35 -9.05 -6.56 0.51
CA SER A 35 -9.04 -7.88 1.13
C SER A 35 -10.40 -8.56 1.09
N LEU A 36 -11.48 -7.79 1.25
CA LEU A 36 -12.86 -8.30 1.24
C LEU A 36 -13.55 -8.18 -0.13
N ARG A 37 -12.83 -7.79 -1.19
CA ARG A 37 -13.40 -7.53 -2.53
C ARG A 37 -14.21 -8.70 -3.10
N LYS A 38 -13.86 -9.93 -2.73
CA LYS A 38 -14.51 -11.17 -3.20
C LYS A 38 -15.28 -11.89 -2.08
N SER A 39 -15.48 -11.24 -0.94
CA SER A 39 -16.13 -11.83 0.23
C SER A 39 -17.50 -11.20 0.45
N PRO A 40 -18.53 -11.99 0.78
CA PRO A 40 -19.84 -11.45 1.14
C PRO A 40 -19.73 -10.78 2.52
N VAL A 41 -19.89 -9.46 2.55
CA VAL A 41 -19.86 -8.66 3.79
C VAL A 41 -21.23 -8.05 4.01
N ALA A 42 -21.74 -8.17 5.22
CA ALA A 42 -23.03 -7.63 5.57
C ALA A 42 -23.02 -6.09 5.55
N ARG A 43 -24.18 -5.50 5.24
CA ARG A 43 -24.34 -4.05 5.10
C ARG A 43 -24.17 -3.27 6.40
N ASP A 44 -24.18 -3.96 7.54
CA ASP A 44 -24.01 -3.40 8.88
C ASP A 44 -22.53 -3.15 9.24
N VAL A 45 -21.58 -3.62 8.42
CA VAL A 45 -20.15 -3.46 8.67
C VAL A 45 -19.63 -2.12 8.14
N ASP A 46 -19.32 -1.21 9.06
CA ASP A 46 -18.68 0.07 8.74
C ASP A 46 -17.15 -0.06 8.67
N MET A 47 -16.63 -0.18 7.45
CA MET A 47 -15.18 -0.24 7.19
C MET A 47 -14.44 1.06 7.54
N GLY A 48 -15.11 2.21 7.46
CA GLY A 48 -14.53 3.50 7.83
C GLY A 48 -14.31 3.59 9.33
N TYR A 49 -15.26 3.10 10.13
CA TYR A 49 -15.10 3.00 11.58
C TYR A 49 -13.97 2.04 11.96
N ILE A 50 -13.90 0.86 11.34
CA ILE A 50 -12.82 -0.12 11.62
C ILE A 50 -11.45 0.47 11.23
N ALA A 51 -11.35 1.20 10.12
CA ALA A 51 -10.12 1.87 9.71
C ALA A 51 -9.66 2.95 10.73
N LYS A 52 -10.59 3.67 11.37
CA LYS A 52 -10.27 4.67 12.41
C LYS A 52 -9.68 4.04 13.66
N VAL A 53 -10.22 2.93 14.13
CA VAL A 53 -9.78 2.28 15.39
C VAL A 53 -8.49 1.46 15.22
N THR A 54 -8.10 1.11 13.99
CA THR A 54 -6.90 0.31 13.67
C THR A 54 -5.65 1.14 13.39
N HIS A 55 -5.45 2.23 14.14
CA HIS A 55 -4.26 3.08 13.97
C HIS A 55 -2.96 2.31 14.28
N GLY A 56 -1.96 2.45 13.40
CA GLY A 56 -0.64 1.82 13.57
C GLY A 56 -0.61 0.32 13.25
N PHE A 57 -1.67 -0.22 12.64
CA PHE A 57 -1.70 -1.58 12.11
C PHE A 57 -0.98 -1.64 10.76
N SER A 58 -0.24 -2.71 10.52
CA SER A 58 0.34 -3.01 9.22
C SER A 58 -0.72 -3.60 8.28
N GLY A 59 -0.47 -3.59 6.97
CA GLY A 59 -1.38 -4.23 6.01
C GLY A 59 -1.59 -5.73 6.27
N ALA A 60 -0.60 -6.41 6.86
CA ALA A 60 -0.71 -7.81 7.28
C ALA A 60 -1.70 -7.96 8.45
N ASP A 61 -1.59 -7.09 9.47
CA ASP A 61 -2.48 -7.13 10.63
C ASP A 61 -3.95 -6.90 10.23
N LEU A 62 -4.20 -5.96 9.30
CA LEU A 62 -5.55 -5.70 8.77
C LEU A 62 -6.10 -6.90 8.00
N THR A 63 -5.24 -7.57 7.23
CA THR A 63 -5.61 -8.77 6.48
C THR A 63 -5.91 -9.93 7.42
N GLU A 64 -5.16 -10.07 8.52
CA GLU A 64 -5.42 -11.08 9.55
C GLU A 64 -6.81 -10.89 10.19
N ILE A 65 -7.21 -9.65 10.49
CA ILE A 65 -8.56 -9.34 11.00
C ILE A 65 -9.63 -9.84 10.01
N CYS A 66 -9.47 -9.54 8.72
CA CYS A 66 -10.40 -9.99 7.68
C CYS A 66 -10.49 -11.52 7.62
N GLN A 67 -9.33 -12.20 7.65
CA GLN A 67 -9.27 -13.66 7.59
C GLN A 67 -9.92 -14.30 8.81
N ARG A 68 -9.72 -13.75 10.01
CA ARG A 68 -10.38 -14.23 11.24
C ARG A 68 -11.89 -14.03 11.17
N ALA A 69 -12.36 -12.85 10.79
CA ALA A 69 -13.79 -12.59 10.65
C ALA A 69 -14.45 -13.56 9.64
N CYS A 70 -13.79 -13.82 8.52
CA CYS A 70 -14.24 -14.81 7.53
C CYS A 70 -14.30 -16.24 8.10
N LYS A 71 -13.26 -16.68 8.83
CA LYS A 71 -13.25 -18.00 9.49
C LYS A 71 -14.37 -18.14 10.53
N LEU A 72 -14.67 -17.09 11.28
CA LEU A 72 -15.76 -17.07 12.24
C LEU A 72 -17.12 -17.22 11.53
N ALA A 73 -17.34 -16.49 10.44
CA ALA A 73 -18.55 -16.62 9.64
C ALA A 73 -18.74 -18.04 9.09
N ILE A 74 -17.68 -18.63 8.54
CA ILE A 74 -17.71 -20.03 8.05
C ILE A 74 -18.05 -20.99 9.18
N ARG A 75 -17.42 -20.84 10.36
CA ARG A 75 -17.69 -21.69 11.51
C ARG A 75 -19.14 -21.59 11.97
N GLN A 76 -19.69 -20.38 12.05
CA GLN A 76 -21.08 -20.14 12.42
C GLN A 76 -22.04 -20.78 11.42
N SER A 77 -21.75 -20.67 10.12
CA SER A 77 -22.56 -21.29 9.06
C SER A 77 -22.62 -22.81 9.21
N ILE A 78 -21.47 -23.46 9.41
CA ILE A 78 -21.37 -24.91 9.59
C ILE A 78 -22.14 -25.35 10.86
N GLU A 79 -22.00 -24.62 11.96
CA GLU A 79 -22.72 -24.92 13.21
C GLU A 79 -24.24 -24.76 13.07
N SER A 80 -24.68 -23.76 12.31
CA SER A 80 -26.09 -23.51 12.02
C SER A 80 -26.70 -24.63 11.15
N GLU A 81 -25.97 -25.07 10.13
CA GLU A 81 -26.39 -26.15 9.24
C GLU A 81 -26.55 -27.47 10.00
N ILE A 82 -25.56 -27.83 10.84
CA ILE A 82 -25.61 -29.02 11.71
C ILE A 82 -26.81 -28.96 12.67
N ARG A 83 -27.14 -27.78 13.19
CA ARG A 83 -28.29 -27.59 14.09
C ARG A 83 -29.61 -27.79 13.35
N ARG A 84 -29.77 -27.17 12.19
CA ARG A 84 -30.96 -27.32 11.33
C ARG A 84 -31.19 -28.78 10.94
N GLU A 85 -30.13 -29.52 10.61
CA GLU A 85 -30.21 -30.94 10.28
C GLU A 85 -30.69 -31.79 11.48
N LYS A 86 -30.14 -31.54 12.68
CA LYS A 86 -30.58 -32.23 13.91
C LYS A 86 -32.05 -31.95 14.25
N GLU A 87 -32.48 -30.70 14.09
CA GLU A 87 -33.87 -30.31 14.33
C GLU A 87 -34.82 -31.00 13.34
N ARG A 88 -34.46 -31.05 12.06
CA ARG A 88 -35.20 -31.78 11.01
C ARG A 88 -35.28 -33.29 11.30
N ALA A 89 -34.19 -33.90 11.80
CA ALA A 89 -34.18 -35.30 12.20
C ALA A 89 -35.06 -35.57 13.45
N SER A 90 -35.17 -34.59 14.35
CA SER A 90 -35.97 -34.72 15.58
C SER A 90 -37.47 -34.47 15.38
N ASN A 91 -37.88 -33.74 14.33
CA ASN A 91 -39.28 -33.34 14.13
C ASN A 91 -39.74 -33.53 12.66
N PRO A 92 -40.03 -34.78 12.23
CA PRO A 92 -40.26 -35.11 10.82
C PRO A 92 -41.51 -34.46 10.20
N SER A 93 -42.51 -34.06 11.02
CA SER A 93 -43.75 -33.46 10.52
C SER A 93 -43.63 -31.99 10.11
N ALA A 94 -42.53 -31.32 10.48
CA ALA A 94 -42.23 -29.94 10.08
C ALA A 94 -41.37 -29.87 8.79
N ALA A 95 -40.98 -31.02 8.22
CA ALA A 95 -40.06 -31.10 7.10
C ALA A 95 -40.72 -30.93 5.71
N MET A 96 -42.03 -30.66 5.65
CA MET A 96 -42.79 -30.46 4.42
C MET A 96 -43.08 -28.97 4.25
N ASP A 97 -42.06 -28.20 3.87
CA ASP A 97 -42.14 -27.06 2.95
C ASP A 97 -40.84 -26.28 2.99
N LEU A 98 -40.55 -25.65 1.85
CA LEU A 98 -39.46 -24.74 1.53
C LEU A 98 -38.20 -25.43 1.00
N ASP A 99 -38.09 -25.40 -0.33
CA ASP A 99 -36.83 -25.14 -1.04
C ASP A 99 -36.25 -23.82 -0.49
N GLU A 100 -35.79 -23.83 0.77
CA GLU A 100 -35.24 -22.67 1.43
C GLU A 100 -33.84 -22.46 0.88
N ASP A 101 -33.72 -21.55 -0.09
CA ASP A 101 -32.47 -21.07 -0.64
C ASP A 101 -31.46 -20.88 0.49
N ASP A 102 -30.40 -21.70 0.54
CA ASP A 102 -29.34 -21.57 1.53
C ASP A 102 -28.64 -20.23 1.31
N PRO A 103 -28.91 -19.19 2.13
CA PRO A 103 -28.42 -17.87 1.84
C PRO A 103 -26.91 -17.87 2.08
N VAL A 104 -26.15 -17.29 1.15
CA VAL A 104 -24.69 -17.20 1.28
C VAL A 104 -24.35 -16.53 2.62
N PRO A 105 -23.59 -17.19 3.51
CA PRO A 105 -23.29 -16.64 4.83
C PRO A 105 -22.45 -15.37 4.67
N GLU A 106 -22.98 -14.26 5.16
CA GLU A 106 -22.31 -12.96 5.13
C GLU A 106 -21.43 -12.74 6.37
N ILE A 107 -20.33 -12.01 6.20
CA ILE A 107 -19.49 -11.57 7.32
C ILE A 107 -20.17 -10.38 8.00
N THR A 108 -20.78 -10.64 9.16
CA THR A 108 -21.46 -9.64 10.00
C THR A 108 -20.52 -8.85 10.91
N LYS A 109 -21.03 -7.76 11.51
CA LYS A 109 -20.30 -6.95 12.50
C LYS A 109 -19.81 -7.76 13.69
N ALA A 110 -20.57 -8.75 14.16
CA ALA A 110 -20.20 -9.59 15.30
C ALA A 110 -18.88 -10.36 15.04
N HIS A 111 -18.66 -10.83 13.81
CA HIS A 111 -17.41 -11.49 13.44
C HIS A 111 -16.21 -10.55 13.50
N PHE A 112 -16.38 -9.28 13.12
CA PHE A 112 -15.33 -8.28 13.22
C PHE A 112 -15.06 -7.87 14.67
N GLU A 113 -16.09 -7.77 15.52
CA GLU A 113 -15.92 -7.51 16.95
C GLU A 113 -15.10 -8.60 17.62
N GLU A 114 -15.41 -9.87 17.34
CA GLU A 114 -14.66 -11.00 17.87
C GLU A 114 -13.25 -11.08 17.29
N ALA A 115 -13.08 -10.83 15.99
CA ALA A 115 -11.77 -10.80 15.35
C ALA A 115 -10.87 -9.69 15.93
N MET A 116 -11.44 -8.51 16.25
CA MET A 116 -10.70 -7.38 16.83
C MET A 116 -10.20 -7.64 18.25
N ARG A 117 -10.85 -8.50 19.05
CA ARG A 117 -10.37 -8.84 20.41
C ARG A 117 -8.98 -9.47 20.40
N PHE A 118 -8.65 -10.21 19.35
CA PHE A 118 -7.37 -10.88 19.19
C PHE A 118 -6.40 -10.13 18.28
N ALA A 119 -6.81 -8.97 17.77
CA ALA A 119 -6.01 -8.18 16.85
C ALA A 119 -4.94 -7.41 17.63
N ARG A 120 -3.67 -7.60 17.29
CA ARG A 120 -2.54 -6.91 17.90
C ARG A 120 -1.63 -6.36 16.80
N ARG A 121 -1.11 -5.15 17.03
CA ARG A 121 -0.09 -4.54 16.16
C ARG A 121 1.17 -5.38 16.17
N SER A 122 1.65 -5.74 14.98
CA SER A 122 2.93 -6.45 14.82
C SER A 122 4.13 -5.51 14.93
N VAL A 123 3.96 -4.23 14.59
CA VAL A 123 5.04 -3.22 14.58
C VAL A 123 4.94 -2.29 15.79
N SER A 124 6.04 -2.13 16.53
CA SER A 124 6.12 -1.27 17.70
C SER A 124 6.28 0.22 17.35
N ASP A 125 5.87 1.13 18.25
CA ASP A 125 6.02 2.58 18.05
C ASP A 125 7.48 3.01 17.95
N ASN A 126 8.39 2.30 18.63
CA ASN A 126 9.81 2.56 18.55
C ASN A 126 10.35 2.26 17.14
N ASP A 127 9.90 1.18 16.53
CA ASP A 127 10.35 0.82 15.19
C ASP A 127 9.79 1.79 14.15
N ILE A 128 8.52 2.19 14.28
CA ILE A 128 7.90 3.20 13.41
C ILE A 128 8.74 4.49 13.40
N ARG A 129 9.10 5.01 14.58
CA ARG A 129 9.92 6.22 14.69
C ARG A 129 11.28 6.06 14.04
N LYS A 130 11.95 4.91 14.21
CA LYS A 130 13.24 4.62 13.57
C LYS A 130 13.12 4.65 12.04
N TYR A 131 12.08 4.04 11.48
CA TYR A 131 11.84 4.03 10.04
C TYR A 131 11.48 5.41 9.49
N GLU A 132 10.67 6.20 10.21
CA GLU A 132 10.35 7.58 9.82
C GLU A 132 11.58 8.50 9.84
N MET A 133 12.42 8.42 10.87
CA MET A 133 13.67 9.18 10.93
C MET A 133 14.61 8.81 9.79
N PHE A 134 14.73 7.53 9.48
CA PHE A 134 15.53 7.04 8.35
C PHE A 134 15.01 7.59 7.02
N ALA A 135 13.70 7.56 6.79
CA ALA A 135 13.07 8.07 5.57
C ALA A 135 13.29 9.58 5.39
N GLN A 136 13.14 10.38 6.46
CA GLN A 136 13.38 11.83 6.41
C GLN A 136 14.83 12.16 6.07
N THR A 137 15.78 11.45 6.70
CA THR A 137 17.22 11.62 6.42
C THR A 137 17.57 11.25 4.98
N LEU A 138 16.94 10.20 4.43
CA LEU A 138 17.12 9.79 3.04
C LEU A 138 16.59 10.84 2.04
N GLN A 139 15.48 11.51 2.36
CA GLN A 139 14.91 12.56 1.52
C GLN A 139 15.84 13.80 1.46
N GLN A 140 16.53 14.10 2.56
CA GLN A 140 17.48 15.22 2.66
C GLN A 140 18.77 14.95 1.90
N SER A 141 19.30 13.72 1.94
CA SER A 141 20.51 13.35 1.19
C SER A 141 20.28 13.28 -0.33
N ARG A 142 19.02 13.15 -0.76
CA ARG A 142 18.58 13.23 -2.17
C ARG A 142 18.48 14.65 -2.73
N GLY A 143 19.11 15.65 -2.10
CA GLY A 143 19.26 17.02 -2.62
C GLY A 143 20.14 17.14 -3.89
N PHE A 144 19.99 16.23 -4.86
CA PHE A 144 20.71 16.20 -6.12
C PHE A 144 19.71 16.31 -7.28
N GLY A 145 19.64 17.50 -7.90
CA GLY A 145 19.06 17.64 -9.25
C GLY A 145 18.00 18.71 -9.50
N THR A 146 17.55 19.50 -8.52
CA THR A 146 16.53 20.55 -8.79
C THR A 146 17.09 21.83 -9.41
N ASN A 147 18.41 21.93 -9.63
CA ASN A 147 19.05 23.15 -10.12
C ASN A 147 19.58 23.04 -11.56
N PHE A 148 19.20 22.00 -12.31
CA PHE A 148 19.51 21.96 -13.73
C PHE A 148 18.47 22.76 -14.52
N ARG A 149 18.86 23.97 -14.93
CA ARG A 149 18.07 24.84 -15.80
C ARG A 149 18.84 25.01 -17.10
N PHE A 150 18.27 24.54 -18.21
CA PHE A 150 18.81 24.85 -19.53
C PHE A 150 18.79 26.37 -19.74
N PRO A 151 19.87 26.99 -20.26
CA PRO A 151 19.80 28.38 -20.69
C PRO A 151 18.72 28.50 -21.78
N ASN A 152 17.78 29.44 -21.60
CA ASN A 152 16.75 29.71 -22.60
C ASN A 152 17.43 30.09 -23.92
N ALA A 153 17.34 29.22 -24.92
CA ALA A 153 17.61 29.57 -26.30
C ALA A 153 16.41 30.34 -26.85
N SER A 154 16.45 31.67 -26.73
CA SER A 154 15.64 32.56 -27.56
C SER A 154 16.53 33.70 -28.04
N GLY A 155 17.08 33.54 -29.24
CA GLY A 155 17.71 34.64 -29.95
C GLY A 155 16.67 35.71 -30.30
N SER A 156 16.92 36.95 -29.87
CA SER A 156 17.11 38.11 -30.77
C SER A 156 17.02 39.45 -30.04
N SER A 157 18.12 40.21 -30.18
CA SER A 157 18.23 41.67 -30.37
C SER A 157 18.84 42.55 -29.26
N ALA A 158 19.88 43.26 -29.71
CA ALA A 158 20.52 44.50 -29.22
C ALA A 158 21.62 44.43 -28.13
N ALA A 159 22.83 44.84 -28.54
CA ALA A 159 24.11 44.95 -27.82
C ALA A 159 24.29 46.35 -27.15
N PRO A 160 25.50 46.81 -26.73
CA PRO A 160 26.74 46.13 -26.29
C PRO A 160 27.32 46.67 -24.95
N GLY A 161 28.30 45.98 -24.36
CA GLY A 161 29.25 46.62 -23.42
C GLY A 161 30.08 45.67 -22.54
N GLY A 162 31.42 45.72 -22.70
CA GLY A 162 32.36 45.45 -21.59
C GLY A 162 33.29 44.23 -21.67
N THR A 163 34.38 44.36 -22.44
CA THR A 163 35.78 43.95 -22.16
C THR A 163 36.13 42.73 -21.27
N GLY A 164 36.92 41.81 -21.82
CA GLY A 164 37.89 40.96 -21.09
C GLY A 164 38.36 39.73 -21.89
N GLY A 165 39.63 39.71 -22.35
CA GLY A 165 40.29 38.56 -23.02
C GLY A 165 40.42 37.34 -22.09
N ASP A 166 40.81 36.14 -22.51
CA ASP A 166 41.89 35.78 -23.44
C ASP A 166 41.79 34.28 -23.85
N GLN A 167 42.20 34.05 -25.10
CA GLN A 167 42.61 32.84 -25.86
C GLN A 167 42.30 31.39 -25.41
N GLY A 168 41.67 30.66 -26.35
CA GLY A 168 41.77 29.21 -26.52
C GLY A 168 41.63 28.85 -28.00
N ASN A 169 42.76 28.82 -28.71
CA ASN A 169 42.89 28.55 -30.15
C ASN A 169 42.66 27.06 -30.46
N PHE A 170 41.57 26.71 -31.14
CA PHE A 170 41.42 25.43 -31.84
C PHE A 170 41.11 25.69 -33.31
N HIS A 171 42.03 25.22 -34.15
CA HIS A 171 42.01 25.26 -35.60
C HIS A 171 41.08 24.12 -36.07
N ASP A 172 40.01 24.44 -36.77
CA ASP A 172 39.10 23.48 -37.41
C ASP A 172 39.64 23.20 -38.83
N ASP A 173 40.20 22.02 -39.03
CA ASP A 173 40.58 21.46 -40.34
C ASP A 173 39.36 20.67 -40.87
N PRO A 174 38.76 21.02 -42.02
CA PRO A 174 37.51 20.40 -42.45
C PRO A 174 37.73 19.37 -43.55
N GLU A 175 38.25 18.17 -43.22
CA GLU A 175 38.26 17.04 -44.18
C GLU A 175 38.07 15.71 -43.44
N ASP A 176 36.86 15.14 -43.50
CA ASP A 176 36.62 13.77 -44.00
C ASP A 176 35.16 13.35 -43.77
N ASP A 177 34.31 13.70 -44.74
CA ASP A 177 33.05 13.02 -45.03
C ASP A 177 33.35 11.59 -45.50
N LEU A 178 33.19 10.61 -44.62
CA LEU A 178 33.30 9.20 -44.99
C LEU A 178 32.16 8.38 -44.38
N TYR A 179 30.93 8.57 -44.84
CA TYR A 179 29.89 7.53 -44.94
C TYR A 179 28.72 8.08 -45.79
N SER A 180 28.77 7.81 -47.10
CA SER A 180 27.56 7.67 -47.94
C SER A 180 27.07 6.23 -47.88
#